data_AF-A0A151MLI3-F1
#
_entry.id   AF-A0A151MLI3-F1
#
_cell.length_a   1.000
_cell.length_b   1.000
_cell.length_c   1.000
_cell.angle_alpha   90.00
_cell.angle_beta   90.00
_cell.angle_gamma   90.00
#
_symmetry.space_group_name_H-M   'P 1'
#
loop_
_entity.id
_entity.type
_entity.pdbx_description
1 polymer ?
#
loop_
_entity_poly.entity_id
_entity_poly.type
_entity_poly.pdbx_seq_one_letter_code
_entity_poly.pdbx_strand_id
1 'polypeptide(L)'
;MDGGRALRLLRLAALPPSVRLVTAAWLSTCISERKLLSTAGYDVSVPDRSLDAPERQTCQTSPLGNGETQPQAWIEAPGPEAEAQADTLEQLPAQEAGPPVQRVSEDEGSDGEEPSVTPADLEALILGHYPSTPSEGSAAAPPPVGKWVCAQSSHTKKENHNQCITEKLEVLAKAYSIQGDKWRALGYAKAISALKSYHKPVMSYEEACKIPGIGKRMAEKIQEILASGHLRKLDHISESVPVLEVFSNIWGAGVKTAQMWYQQGFRTLDEIRTKASLTSQQAIGLKHYEDFLERMPRAEAAEIEQRVREAAQALDPGLVCVACGSYRRGKPSCGDVDVLVTHPDGRSHRGIFAKLLNSLWRSGFLTDDLVSQEDNGSQKKYLGVCRLPGPGRHHRRLDIIVAPYAEFGCALLYFTGSAYFNRSMRALAKTKGMSLSEHALSTAVVRGPRGTKLAPGFALPTPTERDVFAMLGLPYREPPERDW
;
A
#
# COMPACT_ATOMS: atom_id res chain seq x y z
N MET A 1 -14.19 33.29 9.24
CA MET A 1 -14.76 32.72 7.98
C MET A 1 -16.14 33.30 7.81
N ASP A 2 -16.52 33.71 6.60
CA ASP A 2 -17.89 34.14 6.28
C ASP A 2 -18.80 32.90 6.17
N GLY A 3 -19.97 32.92 6.82
CA GLY A 3 -20.93 31.80 6.86
C GLY A 3 -21.36 31.33 5.47
N GLY A 4 -21.40 32.23 4.48
CA GLY A 4 -21.70 31.86 3.09
C GLY A 4 -20.65 30.94 2.46
N ARG A 5 -19.39 31.01 2.88
CA ARG A 5 -18.33 30.08 2.43
C ARG A 5 -18.47 28.70 3.08
N ALA A 6 -18.92 28.64 4.33
CA ALA A 6 -19.12 27.38 5.04
C ALA A 6 -20.24 26.55 4.40
N LEU A 7 -21.38 27.19 4.07
CA LEU A 7 -22.48 26.53 3.38
C LEU A 7 -22.07 25.94 2.02
N ARG A 8 -21.26 26.67 1.23
CA ARG A 8 -20.73 26.16 -0.04
C ARG A 8 -19.81 24.95 0.13
N LEU A 9 -18.95 24.95 1.15
CA LEU A 9 -18.05 23.83 1.42
C LEU A 9 -18.82 22.58 1.91
N LEU A 10 -19.88 22.80 2.69
CA LEU A 10 -20.75 21.75 3.22
C LEU A 10 -21.82 21.29 2.22
N ARG A 11 -21.97 22.00 1.09
CA ARG A 11 -23.04 21.78 0.08
C ARG A 11 -24.44 21.83 0.67
N LEU A 12 -24.66 22.74 1.62
CA LEU A 12 -25.96 22.98 2.25
C LEU A 12 -26.54 24.31 1.75
N ALA A 13 -27.84 24.36 1.53
CA ALA A 13 -28.55 25.59 1.17
C ALA A 13 -28.75 26.51 2.40
N ALA A 14 -29.01 25.91 3.56
CA ALA A 14 -29.11 26.57 4.86
C ALA A 14 -28.63 25.62 5.98
N LEU A 15 -28.31 26.15 7.16
CA LEU A 15 -27.98 25.33 8.32
C LEU A 15 -29.25 24.72 8.92
N PRO A 16 -29.27 23.43 9.30
CA PRO A 16 -30.38 22.85 10.05
C PRO A 16 -30.60 23.58 11.39
N PRO A 17 -31.86 23.69 11.88
CA PRO A 17 -32.17 24.47 13.09
C PRO A 17 -31.44 24.04 14.36
N SER A 18 -31.03 22.78 14.43
CA SER A 18 -30.30 22.19 15.56
C SER A 18 -28.77 22.32 15.46
N VAL A 19 -28.25 22.92 14.37
CA VAL A 19 -26.81 22.99 14.09
C VAL A 19 -26.35 24.44 14.14
N ARG A 20 -25.41 24.74 15.04
CA ARG A 20 -24.72 26.03 15.10
C ARG A 20 -23.35 25.99 14.45
N LEU A 21 -23.04 27.04 13.71
CA LEU A 21 -21.73 27.23 13.11
C LEU A 21 -20.91 28.16 13.99
N VAL A 22 -19.80 27.66 14.54
CA VAL A 22 -18.89 28.43 15.40
C VAL A 22 -17.49 28.48 14.81
N THR A 23 -16.70 29.47 15.23
CA THR A 23 -15.29 29.59 14.85
C THR A 23 -14.45 28.47 15.49
N ALA A 24 -13.34 28.10 14.83
CA ALA A 24 -12.42 27.07 15.35
C ALA A 24 -11.81 27.44 16.71
N ALA A 25 -11.81 28.74 17.07
CA ALA A 25 -11.35 29.22 18.37
C ALA A 25 -12.17 28.61 19.52
N TRP A 26 -13.47 28.35 19.35
CA TRP A 26 -14.31 27.74 20.39
C TRP A 26 -13.79 26.36 20.81
N LEU A 27 -13.43 25.52 19.83
CA LEU A 27 -12.88 24.20 20.09
C LEU A 27 -11.52 24.27 20.77
N SER A 28 -10.66 25.21 20.34
CA SER A 28 -9.37 25.45 20.96
C SER A 28 -9.50 25.89 22.44
N THR A 29 -10.50 26.69 22.77
CA THR A 29 -10.77 27.10 24.16
C THR A 29 -11.33 25.94 24.99
N CYS A 30 -12.27 25.15 24.44
CA CYS A 30 -12.80 23.96 25.13
C CYS A 30 -11.69 22.94 25.46
N ILE A 31 -10.75 22.73 24.53
CA ILE A 31 -9.61 21.82 24.72
C ILE A 31 -8.66 22.36 25.79
N SER A 32 -8.33 23.65 25.74
CA SER A 32 -7.44 24.29 26.71
C SER A 32 -8.01 24.24 28.14
N GLU A 33 -9.32 24.47 28.28
CA GLU A 33 -10.00 24.47 29.58
C GLU A 33 -10.52 23.09 30.01
N ARG A 34 -10.36 22.06 29.16
CA ARG A 34 -10.82 20.67 29.39
C ARG A 34 -12.30 20.56 29.80
N LYS A 35 -13.15 21.47 29.32
CA LYS A 35 -14.59 21.47 29.56
C LYS A 35 -15.34 22.01 28.35
N LEU A 36 -16.61 21.60 28.22
CA LEU A 36 -17.48 22.11 27.17
C LEU A 36 -17.95 23.52 27.54
N LEU A 37 -17.56 24.51 26.73
CA LEU A 37 -17.90 25.91 26.96
C LEU A 37 -19.13 26.32 26.16
N SER A 38 -19.82 27.37 26.63
CA SER A 38 -20.89 28.01 25.85
C SER A 38 -20.37 28.46 24.48
N THR A 39 -21.19 28.32 23.45
CA THR A 39 -20.87 28.79 22.09
C THR A 39 -21.09 30.29 21.90
N ALA A 40 -21.68 30.97 22.89
CA ALA A 40 -21.93 32.41 22.85
C ALA A 40 -20.62 33.19 22.62
N GLY A 41 -20.62 34.07 21.61
CA GLY A 41 -19.46 34.87 21.22
C GLY A 41 -18.52 34.19 20.20
N TYR A 42 -18.80 32.94 19.82
CA TYR A 42 -18.06 32.21 18.79
C TYR A 42 -18.87 31.95 17.52
N ASP A 43 -20.14 32.36 17.47
CA ASP A 43 -21.05 32.14 16.36
C ASP A 43 -20.58 32.83 15.06
N VAL A 44 -20.75 32.13 13.95
CA VAL A 44 -20.46 32.65 12.61
C VAL A 44 -21.78 33.03 11.94
N SER A 45 -21.98 34.33 11.70
CA SER A 45 -23.18 34.83 11.03
C SER A 45 -23.28 34.31 9.59
N VAL A 46 -24.48 33.86 9.22
CA VAL A 46 -24.84 33.50 7.85
C VAL A 46 -25.83 34.57 7.35
N PRO A 47 -25.54 35.30 6.27
CA PRO A 47 -26.46 36.28 5.73
C PRO A 47 -27.72 35.58 5.20
N ASP A 48 -28.89 36.04 5.62
CA ASP A 48 -30.17 35.54 5.13
C ASP A 48 -30.33 35.96 3.66
N ARG A 49 -30.37 35.00 2.74
CA ARG A 49 -30.73 35.26 1.35
C ARG A 49 -32.23 35.05 1.20
N SER A 50 -33.00 36.10 1.44
CA SER A 50 -34.39 36.19 1.00
C SER A 50 -34.43 36.02 -0.52
N LEU A 51 -35.06 34.95 -1.00
CA LEU A 51 -35.37 34.74 -2.40
C LEU A 51 -36.58 35.60 -2.76
N ASP A 52 -36.43 36.47 -3.76
CA ASP A 52 -37.56 37.03 -4.51
C ASP A 52 -38.37 35.88 -5.12
N ALA A 53 -39.66 35.81 -4.76
CA ALA A 53 -40.62 34.88 -5.34
C ALA A 53 -41.29 35.51 -6.58
N PRO A 54 -41.57 34.75 -7.66
CA PRO A 54 -42.58 35.14 -8.63
C PRO A 54 -43.97 34.65 -8.18
N GLU A 55 -44.97 35.46 -8.51
CA GLU A 55 -46.38 35.36 -8.14
C GLU A 55 -47.13 34.10 -8.63
N ARG A 56 -48.29 33.91 -7.98
CA ARG A 56 -49.54 33.19 -8.38
C ARG A 56 -49.68 31.73 -7.92
N GLN A 57 -50.47 31.53 -6.86
CA GLN A 57 -51.92 31.29 -7.00
C GLN A 57 -52.59 31.27 -5.62
N THR A 58 -53.62 32.09 -5.49
CA THR A 58 -54.54 32.20 -4.37
C THR A 58 -55.39 30.94 -4.21
N CYS A 59 -55.46 30.40 -2.99
CA CYS A 59 -56.68 29.77 -2.49
C CYS A 59 -56.86 30.13 -1.00
N GLN A 60 -58.08 30.58 -0.71
CA GLN A 60 -58.66 31.04 0.55
C GLN A 60 -58.54 29.91 1.62
N THR A 61 -58.39 30.13 2.93
CA THR A 61 -59.25 30.87 3.88
C THR A 61 -58.53 31.05 5.24
N SER A 62 -58.79 32.18 5.89
CA SER A 62 -58.38 32.62 7.25
C SER A 62 -59.22 31.94 8.38
N PRO A 63 -59.13 32.33 9.69
CA PRO A 63 -57.97 32.47 10.61
C PRO A 63 -58.26 31.96 12.07
N LEU A 64 -57.35 32.26 13.01
CA LEU A 64 -57.49 32.38 14.50
C LEU A 64 -57.16 31.11 15.33
N GLY A 65 -56.41 31.18 16.44
CA GLY A 65 -55.99 32.36 17.20
C GLY A 65 -54.99 32.09 18.35
N ASN A 66 -54.70 33.22 19.00
CA ASN A 66 -53.76 33.58 20.06
C ASN A 66 -53.63 32.64 21.28
N GLY A 67 -52.49 32.77 21.97
CA GLY A 67 -52.43 32.59 23.43
C GLY A 67 -51.05 32.32 24.01
N GLU A 68 -50.28 33.36 24.29
CA GLU A 68 -49.08 33.35 25.13
C GLU A 68 -49.39 32.91 26.58
N THR A 69 -48.50 32.19 27.25
CA THR A 69 -47.91 32.61 28.55
C THR A 69 -46.75 31.71 29.01
N GLN A 70 -45.73 32.39 29.55
CA GLN A 70 -44.47 31.97 30.15
C GLN A 70 -44.64 31.75 31.70
N PRO A 71 -43.59 31.59 32.54
CA PRO A 71 -42.70 30.43 32.75
C PRO A 71 -42.58 30.08 34.27
N GLN A 72 -41.82 29.05 34.68
CA GLN A 72 -41.18 29.02 36.02
C GLN A 72 -40.10 27.92 36.13
N ALA A 73 -39.14 28.14 37.03
CA ALA A 73 -37.75 27.71 36.97
C ALA A 73 -37.29 26.83 38.17
N TRP A 74 -35.96 26.65 38.31
CA TRP A 74 -35.17 26.22 39.51
C TRP A 74 -35.08 24.68 39.71
N ILE A 75 -33.99 23.97 40.08
CA ILE A 75 -32.68 24.24 40.73
C ILE A 75 -31.68 23.05 40.50
N GLU A 76 -30.44 23.30 40.93
CA GLU A 76 -29.09 22.71 40.79
C GLU A 76 -28.76 21.25 41.22
N ALA A 77 -27.66 20.74 40.60
CA ALA A 77 -26.45 19.95 41.04
C ALA A 77 -26.35 19.32 42.47
N PRO A 78 -25.42 18.36 42.79
CA PRO A 78 -24.04 18.17 42.27
C PRO A 78 -23.48 16.69 42.19
N GLY A 79 -22.21 16.52 41.77
CA GLY A 79 -21.38 15.28 41.90
C GLY A 79 -20.79 15.12 43.33
N PRO A 80 -19.72 14.30 43.62
CA PRO A 80 -18.67 13.72 42.73
C PRO A 80 -18.16 12.26 43.10
N GLU A 81 -17.14 11.80 42.35
CA GLU A 81 -15.92 11.01 42.69
C GLU A 81 -15.86 9.57 43.32
N ALA A 82 -14.88 8.80 42.77
CA ALA A 82 -13.89 7.88 43.39
C ALA A 82 -14.07 6.33 43.45
N GLU A 83 -13.13 5.67 42.73
CA GLU A 83 -12.22 4.55 43.09
C GLU A 83 -12.63 3.10 43.47
N ALA A 84 -11.77 2.17 42.98
CA ALA A 84 -11.30 0.89 43.54
C ALA A 84 -11.89 -0.46 43.07
N GLN A 85 -11.00 -1.27 42.44
CA GLN A 85 -10.59 -2.68 42.72
C GLN A 85 -11.59 -3.62 43.43
N ALA A 86 -11.68 -4.93 43.23
CA ALA A 86 -11.12 -5.98 42.37
C ALA A 86 -11.93 -7.27 42.69
N ASP A 87 -11.65 -8.34 41.95
CA ASP A 87 -11.73 -9.76 42.35
C ASP A 87 -12.91 -10.68 41.93
N THR A 88 -12.45 -11.85 41.46
CA THR A 88 -12.99 -13.23 41.49
C THR A 88 -14.25 -13.68 40.73
N LEU A 89 -13.97 -14.47 39.67
CA LEU A 89 -14.34 -15.88 39.44
C LEU A 89 -15.79 -16.39 39.65
N GLU A 90 -16.28 -16.95 38.54
CA GLU A 90 -16.97 -18.26 38.40
C GLU A 90 -18.50 -18.36 38.25
N GLN A 91 -18.87 -19.18 37.25
CA GLN A 91 -20.07 -20.01 37.07
C GLN A 91 -21.27 -19.49 36.24
N LEU A 92 -21.47 -20.21 35.12
CA LEU A 92 -22.70 -20.33 34.31
C LEU A 92 -23.82 -21.02 35.11
N PRO A 93 -25.10 -20.85 34.69
CA PRO A 93 -25.77 -21.99 34.07
C PRO A 93 -26.65 -21.64 32.86
N ALA A 94 -27.24 -22.69 32.31
CA ALA A 94 -27.71 -22.89 30.95
C ALA A 94 -29.19 -22.53 30.66
N GLN A 95 -29.47 -22.43 29.35
CA GLN A 95 -30.66 -22.87 28.61
C GLN A 95 -32.03 -22.19 28.87
N GLU A 96 -32.56 -21.58 27.80
CA GLU A 96 -33.96 -21.78 27.38
C GLU A 96 -34.04 -21.98 25.86
N ALA A 97 -34.96 -22.84 25.44
CA ALA A 97 -35.08 -23.43 24.11
C ALA A 97 -36.42 -23.07 23.43
N GLY A 98 -36.36 -22.75 22.14
CA GLY A 98 -37.39 -22.99 21.10
C GLY A 98 -38.61 -22.04 21.05
N PRO A 99 -39.42 -22.06 19.96
CA PRO A 99 -39.64 -23.20 19.06
C PRO A 99 -39.75 -22.76 17.54
N PRO A 100 -40.21 -23.59 16.56
CA PRO A 100 -39.50 -23.79 15.27
C PRO A 100 -40.32 -23.42 14.02
N VAL A 101 -39.69 -23.27 12.83
CA VAL A 101 -40.43 -23.30 11.55
C VAL A 101 -39.66 -24.06 10.46
N GLN A 102 -40.19 -25.26 10.19
CA GLN A 102 -40.34 -26.01 8.92
C GLN A 102 -39.18 -26.20 7.94
N ARG A 103 -38.81 -27.48 7.80
CA ARG A 103 -38.17 -28.09 6.62
C ARG A 103 -39.10 -28.01 5.41
N VAL A 104 -38.55 -27.66 4.26
CA VAL A 104 -39.01 -28.13 2.95
C VAL A 104 -37.83 -28.83 2.29
N SER A 105 -38.10 -30.03 1.80
CA SER A 105 -37.21 -30.99 1.17
C SER A 105 -36.83 -30.61 -0.27
N GLU A 106 -35.57 -30.89 -0.60
CA GLU A 106 -34.98 -31.37 -1.86
C GLU A 106 -35.81 -31.27 -3.16
N ASP A 107 -35.28 -30.55 -4.17
CA ASP A 107 -34.92 -31.19 -5.45
C ASP A 107 -33.95 -30.32 -6.30
N GLU A 108 -32.89 -31.00 -6.76
CA GLU A 108 -32.10 -30.83 -8.01
C GLU A 108 -31.35 -29.52 -8.35
N GLY A 109 -30.02 -29.61 -8.23
CA GLY A 109 -29.19 -29.57 -9.45
C GLY A 109 -28.61 -28.23 -9.88
N SER A 110 -27.53 -27.79 -9.22
CA SER A 110 -26.40 -27.13 -9.89
C SER A 110 -25.23 -27.07 -8.91
N ASP A 111 -24.50 -28.17 -8.76
CA ASP A 111 -23.13 -28.14 -8.27
C ASP A 111 -22.31 -27.25 -9.21
N GLY A 112 -22.19 -25.97 -8.85
CA GLY A 112 -21.18 -25.12 -9.42
C GLY A 112 -19.84 -25.63 -8.91
N GLU A 113 -19.22 -26.53 -9.67
CA GLU A 113 -17.81 -26.89 -9.49
C GLU A 113 -17.01 -25.57 -9.34
N GLU A 114 -16.41 -25.35 -8.16
CA GLU A 114 -15.33 -24.36 -8.07
C GLU A 114 -14.29 -24.78 -9.10
N PRO A 115 -13.82 -23.87 -9.99
CA PRO A 115 -12.91 -24.25 -11.06
C PRO A 115 -11.65 -24.89 -10.45
N SER A 116 -11.54 -26.20 -10.56
CA SER A 116 -10.45 -26.96 -9.97
C SER A 116 -9.17 -26.60 -10.72
N VAL A 117 -8.23 -25.97 -10.03
CA VAL A 117 -6.90 -25.65 -10.59
C VAL A 117 -6.20 -26.96 -10.93
N THR A 118 -5.90 -27.18 -12.21
CA THR A 118 -5.22 -28.41 -12.62
C THR A 118 -3.76 -28.39 -12.14
N PRO A 119 -3.09 -29.55 -12.00
CA PRO A 119 -1.66 -29.58 -11.70
C PRO A 119 -0.81 -28.77 -12.70
N ALA A 120 -1.23 -28.75 -13.98
CA ALA A 120 -0.60 -27.94 -15.02
C ALA A 120 -0.80 -26.43 -14.80
N ASP A 121 -1.98 -26.00 -14.35
CA ASP A 121 -2.23 -24.59 -13.99
C ASP A 121 -1.41 -24.17 -12.78
N LEU A 122 -1.27 -25.04 -11.78
CA LEU A 122 -0.43 -24.79 -10.61
C LEU A 122 1.05 -24.70 -11.00
N GLU A 123 1.54 -25.61 -11.84
CA GLU A 123 2.92 -25.57 -12.36
C GLU A 123 3.17 -24.29 -13.17
N ALA A 124 2.26 -23.95 -14.09
CA ALA A 124 2.34 -22.73 -14.89
C ALA A 124 2.32 -21.47 -14.01
N LEU A 125 1.55 -21.48 -12.93
CA LEU A 125 1.49 -20.41 -11.96
C LEU A 125 2.81 -20.29 -11.17
N ILE A 126 3.38 -21.40 -10.71
CA ILE A 126 4.68 -21.42 -10.02
C ILE A 126 5.79 -20.88 -10.95
N LEU A 127 5.88 -21.43 -12.16
CA LEU A 127 6.89 -21.05 -13.16
C LEU A 127 6.66 -19.64 -13.72
N GLY A 128 5.42 -19.14 -13.69
CA GLY A 128 5.01 -17.88 -14.31
C GLY A 128 4.90 -17.95 -15.84
N HIS A 129 5.11 -19.13 -16.41
CA HIS A 129 4.98 -19.45 -17.83
C HIS A 129 3.78 -20.35 -18.03
N TYR A 130 2.88 -19.93 -18.90
CA TYR A 130 1.71 -20.72 -19.26
C TYR A 130 1.83 -21.09 -20.74
N PRO A 131 1.73 -22.38 -21.10
CA PRO A 131 1.84 -22.82 -22.48
C PRO A 131 0.79 -22.11 -23.36
N SER A 132 1.19 -21.70 -24.56
CA SER A 132 0.28 -21.17 -25.57
C SER A 132 -0.66 -22.31 -26.01
N THR A 133 -1.95 -22.22 -25.73
CA THR A 133 -2.93 -23.17 -26.28
C THR A 133 -3.07 -22.91 -27.79
N PRO A 134 -3.07 -23.95 -28.66
CA PRO A 134 -3.20 -23.76 -30.11
C PRO A 134 -4.57 -23.27 -30.61
N SER A 135 -5.44 -22.74 -29.75
CA SER A 135 -6.86 -22.46 -30.06
C SER A 135 -7.30 -21.01 -29.80
N GLU A 136 -6.41 -20.05 -29.60
CA GLU A 136 -6.79 -18.62 -29.61
C GLU A 136 -6.68 -18.02 -31.02
N GLY A 137 -7.45 -18.60 -31.94
CA GLY A 137 -7.86 -17.90 -33.14
C GLY A 137 -8.96 -16.90 -32.78
N SER A 138 -8.65 -15.60 -32.87
CA SER A 138 -9.62 -14.49 -32.89
C SER A 138 -10.41 -14.22 -31.59
N ALA A 139 -9.72 -13.91 -30.49
CA ALA A 139 -10.28 -12.99 -29.50
C ALA A 139 -9.76 -11.58 -29.80
N ALA A 140 -10.67 -10.63 -30.05
CA ALA A 140 -10.33 -9.25 -30.36
C ALA A 140 -9.38 -8.69 -29.30
N ALA A 141 -8.23 -8.16 -29.73
CA ALA A 141 -7.26 -7.55 -28.84
C ALA A 141 -7.96 -6.47 -27.98
N PRO A 142 -7.85 -6.52 -26.64
CA PRO A 142 -8.44 -5.48 -25.79
C PRO A 142 -7.89 -4.11 -26.22
N PRO A 143 -8.71 -3.05 -26.12
CA PRO A 143 -8.33 -1.72 -26.58
C PRO A 143 -7.02 -1.28 -25.91
N PRO A 144 -6.13 -0.56 -26.62
CA PRO A 144 -4.80 -0.23 -26.11
C PRO A 144 -4.92 0.60 -24.84
N VAL A 145 -4.63 0.00 -23.69
CA VAL A 145 -4.59 0.69 -22.39
C VAL A 145 -3.28 1.49 -22.24
N GLY A 146 -2.77 2.05 -23.34
CA GLY A 146 -1.37 2.37 -23.66
C GLY A 146 -0.66 3.42 -22.80
N LYS A 147 -1.24 3.83 -21.67
CA LYS A 147 -0.62 4.76 -20.70
C LYS A 147 -0.09 4.06 -19.45
N TRP A 148 -0.56 2.86 -19.12
CA TRP A 148 -0.18 2.20 -17.88
C TRP A 148 1.07 1.35 -18.05
N VAL A 149 1.99 1.50 -17.11
CA VAL A 149 3.21 0.71 -17.00
C VAL A 149 2.90 -0.79 -16.97
N CYS A 150 1.86 -1.19 -16.24
CA CYS A 150 1.44 -2.58 -16.17
C CYS A 150 0.85 -3.16 -17.47
N ALA A 151 0.52 -2.32 -18.45
CA ALA A 151 0.06 -2.75 -19.77
C ALA A 151 1.21 -2.95 -20.77
N GLN A 152 2.45 -2.65 -20.38
CA GLN A 152 3.62 -2.68 -21.24
C GLN A 152 4.66 -3.67 -20.72
N SER A 153 5.31 -4.39 -21.62
CA SER A 153 6.43 -5.28 -21.28
C SER A 153 7.69 -4.48 -20.94
N SER A 154 8.36 -4.78 -19.84
CA SER A 154 9.67 -4.17 -19.54
C SER A 154 10.76 -4.59 -20.53
N HIS A 155 10.59 -5.66 -21.31
CA HIS A 155 11.53 -6.01 -22.39
C HIS A 155 11.47 -5.00 -23.54
N THR A 156 10.37 -4.25 -23.68
CA THR A 156 10.30 -3.13 -24.62
C THR A 156 11.03 -1.89 -24.13
N LYS A 157 11.71 -1.93 -22.98
CA LYS A 157 12.61 -0.86 -22.53
C LYS A 157 13.65 -0.62 -23.63
N LYS A 158 13.41 0.46 -24.37
CA LYS A 158 14.31 0.95 -25.42
C LYS A 158 15.64 1.35 -24.79
N GLU A 159 16.68 1.31 -25.60
CA GLU A 159 17.96 1.91 -25.28
C GLU A 159 17.75 3.34 -24.74
N ASN A 160 18.42 3.68 -23.65
CA ASN A 160 18.27 4.99 -23.03
C ASN A 160 19.08 6.03 -23.82
N HIS A 161 18.44 6.64 -24.82
CA HIS A 161 19.03 7.70 -25.64
C HIS A 161 19.29 9.02 -24.87
N ASN A 162 18.88 9.11 -23.60
CA ASN A 162 18.90 10.33 -22.80
C ASN A 162 19.74 10.17 -21.51
N GLN A 163 20.73 9.28 -21.54
CA GLN A 163 21.54 8.90 -20.38
C GLN A 163 22.15 10.11 -19.64
N CYS A 164 22.77 11.04 -20.38
CA CYS A 164 23.40 12.25 -19.83
C CYS A 164 22.44 13.18 -19.07
N ILE A 165 21.14 13.11 -19.36
CA ILE A 165 20.08 13.83 -18.66
C ILE A 165 19.62 13.00 -17.46
N THR A 166 19.32 11.72 -17.69
CA THR A 166 18.73 10.85 -16.67
C THR A 166 19.65 10.65 -15.47
N GLU A 167 20.95 10.50 -15.66
CA GLU A 167 21.92 10.30 -14.57
C GLU A 167 21.90 11.48 -13.58
N LYS A 168 21.83 12.72 -14.09
CA LYS A 168 21.75 13.93 -13.26
C LYS A 168 20.41 14.05 -12.55
N LEU A 169 19.32 13.73 -13.23
CA LEU A 169 17.99 13.75 -12.62
C LEU A 169 17.84 12.66 -11.55
N GLU A 170 18.51 11.52 -11.70
CA GLU A 170 18.54 10.44 -10.71
C GLU A 170 19.20 10.87 -9.40
N VAL A 171 20.30 11.62 -9.46
CA VAL A 171 20.93 12.19 -8.26
C VAL A 171 19.95 13.09 -7.50
N LEU A 172 19.22 13.96 -8.20
CA LEU A 172 18.19 14.81 -7.56
C LEU A 172 17.01 14.00 -7.04
N ALA A 173 16.54 13.00 -7.78
CA ALA A 173 15.45 12.13 -7.35
C ALA A 173 15.79 11.44 -6.03
N LYS A 174 17.02 10.92 -5.94
CA LYS A 174 17.57 10.28 -4.76
C LYS A 174 17.68 11.26 -3.58
N ALA A 175 18.25 12.44 -3.80
CA ALA A 175 18.35 13.49 -2.78
C ALA A 175 16.98 13.89 -2.21
N TYR A 176 15.99 14.12 -3.07
CA TYR A 176 14.63 14.43 -2.61
C TYR A 176 13.97 13.28 -1.86
N SER A 177 14.23 12.03 -2.27
CA SER A 177 13.73 10.84 -1.57
C SER A 177 14.29 10.76 -0.15
N ILE A 178 15.62 10.90 -0.01
CA ILE A 178 16.33 10.88 1.28
C ILE A 178 15.86 12.02 2.19
N GLN A 179 15.56 13.20 1.63
CA GLN A 179 15.01 14.33 2.37
C GLN A 179 13.51 14.20 2.71
N GLY A 180 12.83 13.17 2.20
CA GLY A 180 11.42 12.93 2.48
C GLY A 180 10.43 13.68 1.60
N ASP A 181 10.91 14.39 0.57
CA ASP A 181 10.06 15.00 -0.45
C ASP A 181 9.59 13.95 -1.48
N LYS A 182 8.73 13.05 -1.00
CA LYS A 182 8.22 11.90 -1.75
C LYS A 182 7.51 12.30 -3.04
N TRP A 183 6.82 13.43 -3.05
CA TRP A 183 6.06 13.90 -4.21
C TRP A 183 6.99 14.41 -5.31
N ARG A 184 8.01 15.18 -4.94
CA ARG A 184 9.00 15.65 -5.90
C ARG A 184 9.84 14.48 -6.41
N ALA A 185 10.33 13.60 -5.52
CA ALA A 185 11.05 12.38 -5.92
C ALA A 185 10.23 11.53 -6.91
N LEU A 186 8.93 11.34 -6.67
CA LEU A 186 8.04 10.65 -7.60
C LEU A 186 7.90 11.38 -8.95
N GLY A 187 7.84 12.71 -8.94
CA GLY A 187 7.84 13.52 -10.16
C GLY A 187 9.10 13.32 -11.00
N TYR A 188 10.28 13.35 -10.37
CA TYR A 188 11.54 13.05 -11.04
C TYR A 188 11.57 11.61 -11.56
N ALA A 189 11.18 10.61 -10.75
CA ALA A 189 11.15 9.21 -11.17
C ALA A 189 10.28 8.98 -12.43
N LYS A 190 9.12 9.65 -12.51
CA LYS A 190 8.27 9.62 -13.71
C LYS A 190 8.95 10.26 -14.92
N ALA A 191 9.59 11.42 -14.75
CA ALA A 191 10.30 12.09 -15.83
C ALA A 191 11.50 11.26 -16.33
N ILE A 192 12.28 10.68 -15.42
CA ILE A 192 13.39 9.78 -15.73
C ILE A 192 12.90 8.57 -16.53
N SER A 193 11.83 7.92 -16.06
CA SER A 193 11.22 6.78 -16.78
C SER A 193 10.74 7.16 -18.19
N ALA A 194 10.13 8.34 -18.34
CA ALA A 194 9.71 8.86 -19.65
C ALA A 194 10.90 9.14 -20.57
N LEU A 195 12.00 9.70 -20.06
CA LEU A 195 13.22 9.94 -20.83
C LEU A 195 13.93 8.64 -21.24
N LYS A 196 14.02 7.66 -20.33
CA LYS A 196 14.61 6.34 -20.62
C LYS A 196 13.85 5.60 -21.73
N SER A 197 12.53 5.76 -21.77
CA SER A 197 11.67 5.12 -22.77
C SER A 197 11.48 5.95 -24.05
N TYR A 198 12.00 7.18 -24.10
CA TYR A 198 11.90 8.04 -25.27
C TYR A 198 12.78 7.50 -26.40
N HIS A 199 12.22 7.45 -27.60
CA HIS A 199 12.75 6.69 -28.73
C HIS A 199 13.98 7.32 -29.42
N LYS A 200 14.40 8.51 -28.97
CA LYS A 200 15.52 9.26 -29.51
C LYS A 200 16.07 10.24 -28.45
N PRO A 201 17.23 10.85 -28.67
CA PRO A 201 17.72 11.92 -27.81
C PRO A 201 16.78 13.13 -27.85
N VAL A 202 16.51 13.72 -26.69
CA VAL A 202 15.78 14.99 -26.56
C VAL A 202 16.74 16.13 -26.84
N MET A 203 16.41 16.98 -27.82
CA MET A 203 17.32 18.03 -28.30
C MET A 203 16.84 19.45 -28.01
N SER A 204 15.60 19.63 -27.55
CA SER A 204 15.06 20.97 -27.24
C SER A 204 14.05 20.98 -26.10
N TYR A 205 13.82 22.19 -25.56
CA TYR A 205 12.79 22.47 -24.56
C TYR A 205 11.38 22.10 -25.04
N GLU A 206 11.02 22.47 -26.28
CA GLU A 206 9.70 22.23 -26.85
C GLU A 206 9.45 20.74 -27.02
N GLU A 207 10.48 19.99 -27.41
CA GLU A 207 10.42 18.54 -27.48
C GLU A 207 10.24 17.93 -26.09
N ALA A 208 11.03 18.35 -25.10
CA ALA A 208 10.90 17.88 -23.73
C ALA A 208 9.49 18.10 -23.17
N CYS A 209 8.87 19.25 -23.44
CA CYS A 209 7.50 19.55 -23.01
C CYS A 209 6.42 18.67 -23.65
N LYS A 210 6.68 18.07 -24.82
CA LYS A 210 5.74 17.17 -25.49
C LYS A 210 5.76 15.75 -24.90
N ILE A 211 6.75 15.42 -24.08
CA ILE A 211 6.88 14.09 -23.48
C ILE A 211 5.91 13.97 -22.30
N PRO A 212 4.98 12.99 -22.32
CA PRO A 212 4.08 12.75 -21.20
C PRO A 212 4.85 12.49 -19.91
N GLY A 213 4.57 13.26 -18.86
CA GLY A 213 5.26 13.17 -17.57
C GLY A 213 6.35 14.24 -17.37
N ILE A 214 6.68 15.02 -18.40
CA ILE A 214 7.61 16.15 -18.32
C ILE A 214 6.84 17.46 -18.45
N GLY A 215 6.82 18.26 -17.37
CA GLY A 215 6.24 19.61 -17.38
C GLY A 215 7.28 20.71 -17.58
N LYS A 216 6.84 21.96 -17.71
CA LYS A 216 7.71 23.15 -17.96
C LYS A 216 8.96 23.19 -17.07
N ARG A 217 8.81 23.02 -15.76
CA ARG A 217 9.92 23.05 -14.79
C ARG A 217 10.95 21.93 -15.01
N MET A 218 10.51 20.77 -15.50
CA MET A 218 11.40 19.66 -15.81
C MET A 218 12.09 19.90 -17.16
N ALA A 219 11.35 20.39 -18.15
CA ALA A 219 11.91 20.78 -19.44
C ALA A 219 12.96 21.90 -19.32
N GLU A 220 12.77 22.87 -18.42
CA GLU A 220 13.78 23.89 -18.10
C GLU A 220 15.11 23.27 -17.61
N LYS A 221 15.03 22.22 -16.78
CA LYS A 221 16.22 21.49 -16.30
C LYS A 221 16.89 20.68 -17.39
N ILE A 222 16.09 20.05 -18.25
CA ILE A 222 16.59 19.31 -19.41
C ILE A 222 17.32 20.30 -20.33
N GLN A 223 16.73 21.46 -20.62
CA GLN A 223 17.36 22.50 -21.43
C GLN A 223 18.67 23.02 -20.81
N GLU A 224 18.71 23.21 -19.49
CA GLU A 224 19.94 23.58 -18.77
C GLU A 224 21.05 22.52 -18.96
N ILE A 225 20.71 21.24 -18.83
CA ILE A 225 21.64 20.13 -19.04
C ILE A 225 22.12 20.07 -20.49
N LEU A 226 21.24 20.27 -21.46
CA LEU A 226 21.58 20.28 -22.88
C LEU A 226 22.50 21.45 -23.24
N ALA A 227 22.25 22.64 -22.67
CA ALA A 227 23.02 23.84 -22.99
C ALA A 227 24.39 23.89 -22.30
N SER A 228 24.49 23.42 -21.06
CA SER A 228 25.70 23.57 -20.24
C SER A 228 26.45 22.28 -19.98
N GLY A 229 25.86 21.12 -20.29
CA GLY A 229 26.39 19.84 -19.86
C GLY A 229 26.36 19.67 -18.33
N HIS A 230 25.63 20.49 -17.58
CA HIS A 230 25.54 20.45 -16.12
C HIS A 230 24.14 20.84 -15.61
N LEU A 231 23.87 20.60 -14.33
CA LEU A 231 22.65 21.07 -13.66
C LEU A 231 23.04 21.73 -12.33
N ARG A 232 22.95 23.07 -12.26
CA ARG A 232 23.38 23.86 -11.08
C ARG A 232 22.72 23.42 -9.77
N LYS A 233 21.52 22.83 -9.86
CA LYS A 233 20.82 22.33 -8.66
C LYS A 233 21.58 21.20 -7.96
N LEU A 234 22.45 20.47 -8.67
CA LEU A 234 23.31 19.43 -8.10
C LEU A 234 24.37 20.02 -7.15
N ASP A 235 24.89 21.20 -7.46
CA ASP A 235 25.89 21.91 -6.64
C ASP A 235 25.30 22.46 -5.32
N HIS A 236 23.97 22.43 -5.20
CA HIS A 236 23.23 22.91 -4.04
C HIS A 236 22.43 21.79 -3.37
N ILE A 237 22.86 20.54 -3.52
CA ILE A 237 22.39 19.44 -2.69
C ILE A 237 22.96 19.65 -1.28
N SER A 238 22.09 19.55 -0.27
CA SER A 238 22.51 19.75 1.12
C SER A 238 23.56 18.73 1.54
N GLU A 239 24.57 19.17 2.28
CA GLU A 239 25.58 18.32 2.93
C GLU A 239 24.98 17.26 3.87
N SER A 240 23.72 17.44 4.29
CA SER A 240 22.99 16.44 5.06
C SER A 240 22.66 15.17 4.26
N VAL A 241 22.55 15.25 2.93
CA VAL A 241 22.03 14.15 2.10
C VAL A 241 22.88 12.87 2.22
N PRO A 242 24.23 12.91 2.11
CA PRO A 242 25.05 11.72 2.30
C PRO A 242 24.86 11.06 3.68
N VAL A 243 24.78 11.87 4.75
CA VAL A 243 24.59 11.35 6.11
C VAL A 243 23.19 10.74 6.29
N LEU A 244 22.16 11.44 5.80
CA LEU A 244 20.79 10.95 5.83
C LEU A 244 20.66 9.66 5.02
N GLU A 245 21.40 9.51 3.92
CA GLU A 245 21.44 8.28 3.13
C GLU A 245 21.98 7.12 3.96
N VAL A 246 23.17 7.29 4.54
CA VAL A 246 23.82 6.29 5.41
C VAL A 246 22.87 5.85 6.53
N PHE A 247 22.20 6.79 7.19
CA PHE A 247 21.24 6.48 8.24
C PHE A 247 19.98 5.79 7.73
N SER A 248 19.46 6.19 6.57
CA SER A 248 18.25 5.60 5.97
C SER A 248 18.46 4.19 5.43
N ASN A 249 19.72 3.80 5.22
CA ASN A 249 20.09 2.43 4.82
C ASN A 249 20.10 1.45 5.99
N ILE A 250 20.06 1.92 7.25
CA ILE A 250 19.84 1.04 8.40
C ILE A 250 18.42 0.48 8.31
N TRP A 251 18.27 -0.84 8.26
CA TRP A 251 16.96 -1.47 8.20
C TRP A 251 16.11 -1.05 9.41
N GLY A 252 14.87 -0.63 9.18
CA GLY A 252 13.98 -0.09 10.22
C GLY A 252 14.17 1.41 10.50
N ALA A 253 15.11 2.09 9.84
CA ALA A 253 15.29 3.54 9.91
C ALA A 253 14.82 4.20 8.61
N GLY A 254 13.62 4.80 8.64
CA GLY A 254 13.14 5.61 7.53
C GLY A 254 13.70 7.04 7.55
N VAL A 255 13.32 7.84 6.55
CA VAL A 255 13.69 9.27 6.43
C VAL A 255 13.51 10.05 7.73
N LYS A 256 12.40 9.83 8.45
CA LYS A 256 12.11 10.55 9.70
C LYS A 256 13.14 10.22 10.79
N THR A 257 13.51 8.96 10.92
CA THR A 257 14.52 8.50 11.88
C THR A 257 15.89 9.04 11.51
N ALA A 258 16.27 8.98 10.23
CA ALA A 258 17.52 9.54 9.74
C ALA A 258 17.62 11.06 10.02
N GLN A 259 16.54 11.81 9.76
CA GLN A 259 16.47 13.24 10.06
C GLN A 259 16.56 13.54 11.55
N MET A 260 15.89 12.76 12.38
CA MET A 260 15.96 12.87 13.83
C MET A 260 17.39 12.67 14.33
N TRP A 261 18.07 11.60 13.92
CA TRP A 261 19.47 11.35 14.26
C TRP A 261 20.41 12.46 13.78
N TYR A 262 20.18 12.95 12.55
CA TYR A 262 20.93 14.09 12.03
C TYR A 262 20.73 15.37 12.87
N GLN A 263 19.50 15.66 13.29
CA GLN A 263 19.17 16.80 14.15
C GLN A 263 19.78 16.68 15.56
N GLN A 264 19.95 15.45 16.05
CA GLN A 264 20.67 15.16 17.30
C GLN A 264 22.19 15.32 17.18
N GLY A 265 22.70 15.64 15.98
CA GLY A 265 24.12 15.87 15.72
C GLY A 265 24.89 14.65 15.23
N PHE A 266 24.25 13.49 15.07
CA PHE A 266 24.93 12.29 14.59
C PHE A 266 25.30 12.41 13.12
N ARG A 267 26.51 11.96 12.78
CA ARG A 267 27.06 11.98 11.42
C ARG A 267 27.61 10.62 10.96
N THR A 268 27.85 9.68 11.88
CA THR A 268 28.45 8.37 11.55
C THR A 268 27.67 7.20 12.16
N LEU A 269 27.84 6.00 11.58
CA LEU A 269 27.24 4.77 12.11
C LEU A 269 27.73 4.43 13.52
N ASP A 270 28.97 4.80 13.87
CA ASP A 270 29.53 4.58 15.21
C ASP A 270 28.81 5.41 16.28
N GLU A 271 28.43 6.64 15.93
CA GLU A 271 27.60 7.46 16.82
C GLU A 271 26.20 6.88 16.97
N ILE A 272 25.62 6.33 15.91
CA ILE A 272 24.35 5.61 16.00
C ILE A 272 24.50 4.39 16.92
N ARG A 273 25.58 3.61 16.77
CA ARG A 273 25.83 2.41 17.58
C ARG A 273 25.99 2.69 19.07
N THR A 274 26.61 3.83 19.41
CA THR A 274 27.02 4.13 20.80
C THR A 274 26.08 5.10 21.53
N LYS A 275 25.39 5.98 20.80
CA LYS A 275 24.63 7.09 21.40
C LYS A 275 23.14 7.09 21.05
N ALA A 276 22.73 6.52 19.92
CA ALA A 276 21.34 6.58 19.50
C ALA A 276 20.48 5.55 20.25
N SER A 277 19.22 5.92 20.51
CA SER A 277 18.20 4.95 20.92
C SER A 277 17.72 4.20 19.68
N LEU A 278 17.93 2.88 19.66
CA LEU A 278 17.56 1.99 18.56
C LEU A 278 16.40 1.09 18.95
N THR A 279 15.46 0.90 18.02
CA THR A 279 14.53 -0.22 18.14
C THR A 279 15.28 -1.55 17.93
N SER A 280 14.71 -2.68 18.38
CA SER A 280 15.31 -4.00 18.15
C SER A 280 15.60 -4.27 16.66
N GLN A 281 14.68 -3.82 15.80
CA GLN A 281 14.82 -3.87 14.35
C GLN A 281 16.01 -3.05 13.82
N GLN A 282 16.17 -1.82 14.31
CA GLN A 282 17.27 -0.93 13.92
C GLN A 282 18.62 -1.45 14.43
N ALA A 283 18.65 -2.06 15.61
CA ALA A 283 19.85 -2.69 16.14
C ALA A 283 20.32 -3.85 15.25
N ILE A 284 19.41 -4.70 14.78
CA ILE A 284 19.71 -5.77 13.82
C ILE A 284 20.10 -5.17 12.46
N GLY A 285 19.40 -4.15 11.99
CA GLY A 285 19.73 -3.42 10.76
C GLY A 285 21.12 -2.80 10.78
N LEU A 286 21.57 -2.32 11.95
CA LEU A 286 22.91 -1.76 12.14
C LEU A 286 23.97 -2.86 12.28
N LYS A 287 23.63 -3.99 12.92
CA LYS A 287 24.50 -5.18 13.05
C LYS A 287 24.88 -5.73 11.67
N HIS A 288 23.93 -5.78 10.74
CA HIS A 288 24.09 -6.35 9.39
C HIS A 288 24.12 -5.29 8.28
N TYR A 289 24.52 -4.05 8.61
CA TYR A 289 24.41 -2.91 7.70
C TYR A 289 25.07 -3.16 6.32
N GLU A 290 26.32 -3.63 6.31
CA GLU A 290 27.05 -3.91 5.07
C GLU A 290 26.44 -5.09 4.30
N ASP A 291 26.09 -6.17 5.00
CA ASP A 291 25.48 -7.37 4.42
C ASP A 291 24.12 -7.06 3.75
N PHE A 292 23.32 -6.13 4.29
CA PHE A 292 22.02 -5.73 3.73
C PHE A 292 22.12 -4.76 2.56
N LEU A 293 23.25 -4.06 2.40
CA LEU A 293 23.51 -3.20 1.25
C LEU A 293 23.96 -4.01 0.03
N GLU A 294 24.59 -5.15 0.26
CA GLU A 294 25.07 -6.04 -0.80
C GLU A 294 23.91 -6.80 -1.46
N ARG A 295 23.96 -6.94 -2.79
CA ARG A 295 23.07 -7.84 -3.53
C ARG A 295 23.69 -9.23 -3.65
N MET A 296 22.90 -10.26 -3.39
CA MET A 296 23.33 -11.64 -3.57
C MET A 296 23.20 -12.11 -5.04
N PRO A 297 24.06 -13.00 -5.53
CA PRO A 297 23.85 -13.68 -6.81
C PRO A 297 22.54 -14.47 -6.83
N ARG A 298 21.90 -14.58 -8.00
CA ARG A 298 20.66 -15.35 -8.16
C ARG A 298 20.79 -16.81 -7.68
N ALA A 299 21.95 -17.43 -7.86
CA ALA A 299 22.20 -18.80 -7.40
C ALA A 299 22.11 -18.91 -5.88
N GLU A 300 22.61 -17.93 -5.13
CA GLU A 300 22.51 -17.89 -3.67
C GLU A 300 21.04 -17.76 -3.22
N ALA A 301 20.24 -16.95 -3.91
CA ALA A 301 18.81 -16.84 -3.65
C ALA A 301 18.06 -18.16 -3.90
N ALA A 302 18.46 -18.93 -4.91
CA ALA A 302 17.91 -20.27 -5.17
C ALA A 302 18.26 -21.25 -4.04
N GLU A 303 19.48 -21.21 -3.51
CA GLU A 303 19.88 -22.02 -2.34
C GLU A 303 19.02 -21.67 -1.12
N ILE A 304 18.82 -20.38 -0.82
CA ILE A 304 17.99 -19.91 0.29
C ILE A 304 16.54 -20.39 0.15
N GLU A 305 15.95 -20.24 -1.04
CA GLU A 305 14.58 -20.70 -1.32
C GLU A 305 14.48 -22.22 -1.12
N GLN A 306 15.44 -22.98 -1.63
CA GLN A 306 15.49 -24.44 -1.49
C GLN A 306 15.52 -24.85 0.00
N ARG A 307 16.27 -24.15 0.85
CA ARG A 307 16.28 -24.41 2.30
C ARG A 307 14.91 -24.18 2.95
N VAL A 308 14.18 -23.14 2.53
CA VAL A 308 12.82 -22.87 3.02
C VAL A 308 11.84 -23.94 2.51
N ARG A 309 11.96 -24.33 1.23
CA ARG A 309 11.16 -25.39 0.62
C ARG A 309 11.35 -26.73 1.34
N GLU A 310 12.59 -27.15 1.56
CA GLU A 310 12.91 -28.41 2.28
C GLU A 310 12.30 -28.41 3.68
N ALA A 311 12.45 -27.31 4.43
CA ALA A 311 11.88 -27.18 5.76
C ALA A 311 10.34 -27.20 5.77
N ALA A 312 9.70 -26.61 4.75
CA ALA A 312 8.26 -26.63 4.60
C ALA A 312 7.75 -28.03 4.21
N GLN A 313 8.37 -28.68 3.21
CA GLN A 313 7.98 -30.00 2.73
C GLN A 313 8.22 -31.11 3.75
N ALA A 314 9.18 -30.93 4.66
CA ALA A 314 9.36 -31.80 5.82
C ALA A 314 8.20 -31.72 6.83
N LEU A 315 7.46 -30.60 6.87
CA LEU A 315 6.26 -30.46 7.71
C LEU A 315 5.02 -31.03 7.01
N ASP A 316 4.89 -30.77 5.72
CA ASP A 316 3.83 -31.31 4.87
C ASP A 316 4.31 -31.33 3.41
N PRO A 317 4.43 -32.51 2.76
CA PRO A 317 4.87 -32.64 1.37
C PRO A 317 3.99 -31.90 0.35
N GLY A 318 2.74 -31.59 0.68
CA GLY A 318 1.81 -30.85 -0.18
C GLY A 318 2.01 -29.34 -0.17
N LEU A 319 2.87 -28.79 0.71
CA LEU A 319 3.18 -27.38 0.73
C LEU A 319 3.94 -26.95 -0.53
N VAL A 320 3.46 -25.84 -1.10
CA VAL A 320 4.04 -25.21 -2.28
C VAL A 320 4.83 -23.97 -1.85
N CYS A 321 6.12 -23.92 -2.20
CA CYS A 321 7.01 -22.80 -1.93
C CYS A 321 7.54 -22.21 -3.24
N VAL A 322 7.42 -20.89 -3.38
CA VAL A 322 7.83 -20.15 -4.59
C VAL A 322 8.64 -18.92 -4.20
N ALA A 323 9.90 -18.84 -4.66
CA ALA A 323 10.64 -17.57 -4.61
C ALA A 323 9.99 -16.56 -5.56
N CYS A 324 9.74 -15.37 -5.04
CA CYS A 324 9.08 -14.24 -5.67
C CYS A 324 10.09 -13.12 -5.93
N GLY A 325 9.65 -11.86 -5.86
CA GLY A 325 10.53 -10.70 -5.90
C GLY A 325 11.40 -10.61 -7.15
N SER A 326 12.60 -10.08 -6.95
CA SER A 326 13.60 -9.96 -8.02
C SER A 326 14.05 -11.31 -8.58
N TYR A 327 13.98 -12.37 -7.77
CA TYR A 327 14.24 -13.74 -8.22
C TYR A 327 13.21 -14.17 -9.28
N ARG A 328 11.91 -14.10 -9.00
CA ARG A 328 10.90 -14.53 -9.98
C ARG A 328 10.90 -13.68 -11.26
N ARG A 329 11.29 -12.40 -11.17
CA ARG A 329 11.48 -11.52 -12.35
C ARG A 329 12.76 -11.78 -13.16
N GLY A 330 13.53 -12.83 -12.85
CA GLY A 330 14.70 -13.21 -13.65
C GLY A 330 15.94 -12.33 -13.45
N LYS A 331 16.03 -11.53 -12.38
CA LYS A 331 17.22 -10.70 -12.15
C LYS A 331 18.46 -11.56 -11.84
N PRO A 332 19.66 -11.14 -12.30
CA PRO A 332 20.91 -11.87 -12.06
C PRO A 332 21.40 -11.76 -10.60
N SER A 333 20.96 -10.73 -9.88
CA SER A 333 21.19 -10.57 -8.44
C SER A 333 19.92 -10.15 -7.72
N CYS A 334 19.80 -10.50 -6.44
CA CYS A 334 18.65 -10.24 -5.57
C CYS A 334 19.09 -9.39 -4.36
N GLY A 335 18.20 -8.54 -3.82
CA GLY A 335 18.50 -7.80 -2.58
C GLY A 335 18.15 -8.62 -1.34
N ASP A 336 17.04 -9.33 -1.44
CA ASP A 336 16.43 -10.22 -0.48
C ASP A 336 15.87 -11.45 -1.20
N VAL A 337 15.42 -12.43 -0.42
CA VAL A 337 14.67 -13.57 -0.93
C VAL A 337 13.26 -13.52 -0.37
N ASP A 338 12.29 -13.45 -1.27
CA ASP A 338 10.86 -13.43 -0.98
C ASP A 338 10.30 -14.85 -1.21
N VAL A 339 9.90 -15.59 -0.18
CA VAL A 339 9.31 -16.94 -0.34
C VAL A 339 7.83 -16.93 0.00
N LEU A 340 6.99 -17.19 -1.00
CA LEU A 340 5.56 -17.40 -0.81
C LEU A 340 5.28 -18.87 -0.58
N VAL A 341 4.51 -19.17 0.46
CA VAL A 341 4.13 -20.53 0.86
C VAL A 341 2.61 -20.65 0.87
N THR A 342 2.09 -21.72 0.29
CA THR A 342 0.66 -22.05 0.30
C THR A 342 0.45 -23.57 0.29
N HIS A 343 -0.81 -24.00 0.37
CA HIS A 343 -1.18 -25.41 0.21
C HIS A 343 -2.44 -25.54 -0.66
N PRO A 344 -2.44 -26.34 -1.74
CA PRO A 344 -3.55 -26.43 -2.70
C PRO A 344 -4.92 -26.77 -2.13
N ASP A 345 -4.98 -27.50 -1.01
CA ASP A 345 -6.24 -27.85 -0.34
C ASP A 345 -6.96 -26.65 0.33
N GLY A 346 -6.33 -25.48 0.37
CA GLY A 346 -6.86 -24.28 1.03
C GLY A 346 -6.94 -24.35 2.56
N ARG A 347 -6.41 -25.40 3.21
CA ARG A 347 -6.54 -25.65 4.66
C ARG A 347 -5.20 -25.96 5.34
N SER A 348 -4.36 -26.82 4.78
CA SER A 348 -3.09 -27.25 5.40
C SER A 348 -2.04 -26.15 5.56
N HIS A 349 -2.20 -24.99 4.91
CA HIS A 349 -1.37 -23.81 5.20
C HIS A 349 -1.57 -23.27 6.63
N ARG A 350 -2.66 -23.62 7.32
CA ARG A 350 -2.98 -23.10 8.66
C ARG A 350 -2.03 -23.71 9.70
N GLY A 351 -1.49 -22.86 10.57
CA GLY A 351 -0.62 -23.29 11.68
C GLY A 351 0.80 -23.73 11.29
N ILE A 352 1.15 -23.71 9.99
CA ILE A 352 2.50 -24.10 9.53
C ILE A 352 3.54 -23.00 9.80
N PHE A 353 3.13 -21.73 9.85
CA PHE A 353 4.03 -20.58 9.95
C PHE A 353 5.01 -20.71 11.13
N ALA A 354 4.51 -20.89 12.35
CA ALA A 354 5.34 -21.03 13.54
C ALA A 354 6.21 -22.30 13.50
N LYS A 355 5.67 -23.41 12.97
CA LYS A 355 6.43 -24.68 12.84
C LYS A 355 7.60 -24.53 11.87
N LEU A 356 7.37 -23.85 10.74
CA LEU A 356 8.38 -23.57 9.72
C LEU A 356 9.49 -22.70 10.28
N LEU A 357 9.15 -21.57 10.90
CA LEU A 357 10.15 -20.68 11.52
C LEU A 357 10.96 -21.42 12.60
N ASN A 358 10.30 -22.20 13.47
CA ASN A 358 10.98 -22.99 14.49
C ASN A 358 11.95 -24.02 13.88
N SER A 359 11.56 -24.67 12.77
CA SER A 359 12.43 -25.62 12.06
C SER A 359 13.68 -24.92 11.51
N LEU A 360 13.50 -23.78 10.85
CA LEU A 360 14.60 -23.00 10.28
C LEU A 360 15.53 -22.43 11.37
N TRP A 361 14.98 -21.95 12.49
CA TRP A 361 15.75 -21.52 13.66
C TRP A 361 16.58 -22.66 14.28
N ARG A 362 15.97 -23.83 14.50
CA ARG A 362 16.66 -25.01 15.07
C ARG A 362 17.81 -25.49 14.18
N SER A 363 17.69 -25.30 12.87
CA SER A 363 18.77 -25.62 11.93
C SER A 363 19.93 -24.61 11.93
N GLY A 364 19.80 -23.49 12.64
CA GLY A 364 20.76 -22.38 12.64
C GLY A 364 20.73 -21.54 11.36
N PHE A 365 19.73 -21.73 10.50
CA PHE A 365 19.58 -21.00 9.24
C PHE A 365 19.08 -19.58 9.44
N LEU A 366 18.06 -19.38 10.30
CA LEU A 366 17.64 -18.07 10.76
C LEU A 366 18.57 -17.59 11.87
N THR A 367 18.93 -16.31 11.85
CA THR A 367 19.89 -15.73 12.78
C THR A 367 19.34 -14.56 13.57
N ASP A 368 18.40 -13.80 13.01
CA ASP A 368 17.76 -12.65 13.64
C ASP A 368 16.35 -12.42 13.08
N ASP A 369 15.42 -11.95 13.93
CA ASP A 369 14.06 -11.60 13.53
C ASP A 369 13.88 -10.09 13.46
N LEU A 370 13.43 -9.58 12.31
CA LEU A 370 13.03 -8.17 12.18
C LEU A 370 11.53 -8.00 12.47
N VAL A 371 10.71 -8.85 11.89
CA VAL A 371 9.27 -8.99 12.21
C VAL A 371 8.96 -10.48 12.29
N SER A 372 8.81 -10.99 13.52
CA SER A 372 8.64 -12.42 13.79
C SER A 372 7.24 -12.94 13.47
N GLN A 373 6.22 -12.10 13.63
CA GLN A 373 4.86 -12.40 13.18
C GLN A 373 4.07 -11.10 12.96
N GLU A 374 3.72 -10.83 11.71
CA GLU A 374 2.69 -9.86 11.36
C GLU A 374 1.49 -10.63 10.81
N ASP A 375 0.39 -10.62 11.56
CA ASP A 375 -0.89 -11.14 11.09
C ASP A 375 -1.53 -10.05 10.21
N ASN A 376 -1.57 -10.28 8.89
CA ASN A 376 -2.19 -9.40 7.90
C ASN A 376 -3.45 -10.09 7.38
N GLY A 377 -4.52 -10.06 8.17
CA GLY A 377 -5.74 -10.80 7.89
C GLY A 377 -5.50 -12.31 7.89
N SER A 378 -5.70 -12.95 6.73
CA SER A 378 -5.50 -14.38 6.50
C SER A 378 -4.05 -14.76 6.20
N GLN A 379 -3.17 -13.78 5.92
CA GLN A 379 -1.77 -14.01 5.62
C GLN A 379 -0.90 -13.82 6.87
N LYS A 380 0.14 -14.65 6.99
CA LYS A 380 1.18 -14.48 8.01
C LYS A 380 2.50 -14.13 7.35
N LYS A 381 3.14 -13.08 7.88
CA LYS A 381 4.38 -12.56 7.32
C LYS A 381 5.52 -12.62 8.33
N TYR A 382 6.65 -13.09 7.85
CA TYR A 382 7.94 -13.11 8.53
C TYR A 382 8.92 -12.22 7.78
N LEU A 383 9.62 -11.36 8.49
CA LEU A 383 10.75 -10.59 7.99
C LEU A 383 11.96 -10.95 8.85
N GLY A 384 12.97 -11.60 8.28
CA GLY A 384 14.14 -12.02 9.06
C GLY A 384 15.47 -12.04 8.33
N VAL A 385 16.44 -12.56 9.04
CA VAL A 385 17.82 -12.67 8.58
C VAL A 385 18.19 -14.13 8.58
N CYS A 386 18.69 -14.61 7.45
CA CYS A 386 19.19 -15.96 7.31
C CYS A 386 20.65 -15.96 6.89
N ARG A 387 21.34 -17.08 7.11
CA ARG A 387 22.67 -17.31 6.57
C ARG A 387 22.82 -18.77 6.16
N LEU A 388 23.25 -18.99 4.92
CA LEU A 388 23.61 -20.34 4.46
C LEU A 388 24.83 -20.85 5.26
N PRO A 389 24.94 -22.16 5.49
CA PRO A 389 26.10 -22.73 6.16
C PRO A 389 27.36 -22.65 5.28
N GLY A 390 28.52 -22.64 5.92
CA GLY A 390 29.83 -22.66 5.27
C GLY A 390 30.60 -21.33 5.36
N PRO A 391 31.92 -21.36 5.11
CA PRO A 391 32.76 -20.17 5.14
C PRO A 391 32.40 -19.19 4.02
N GLY A 392 32.56 -17.89 4.27
CA GLY A 392 32.33 -16.85 3.26
C GLY A 392 30.85 -16.57 2.92
N ARG A 393 29.90 -17.09 3.71
CA ARG A 393 28.47 -16.78 3.54
C ARG A 393 28.09 -15.53 4.34
N HIS A 394 27.36 -14.64 3.69
CA HIS A 394 26.87 -13.39 4.27
C HIS A 394 25.47 -13.55 4.86
N HIS A 395 25.08 -12.68 5.79
CA HIS A 395 23.70 -12.63 6.25
C HIS A 395 22.82 -12.02 5.17
N ARG A 396 21.70 -12.66 4.86
CA ARG A 396 20.77 -12.23 3.83
C ARG A 396 19.40 -11.97 4.42
N ARG A 397 18.69 -11.02 3.83
CA ARG A 397 17.28 -10.75 4.12
C ARG A 397 16.40 -11.86 3.54
N LEU A 398 15.48 -12.36 4.36
CA LEU A 398 14.50 -13.37 4.00
C LEU A 398 13.11 -12.92 4.44
N ASP A 399 12.19 -12.89 3.50
CA ASP A 399 10.78 -12.59 3.70
C ASP A 399 9.98 -13.85 3.40
N ILE A 400 9.19 -14.35 4.37
CA ILE A 400 8.30 -15.50 4.17
C ILE A 400 6.87 -15.03 4.34
N ILE A 401 6.02 -15.32 3.36
CA ILE A 401 4.58 -15.12 3.46
C ILE A 401 3.90 -16.48 3.35
N VAL A 402 3.02 -16.79 4.29
CA VAL A 402 2.12 -17.94 4.21
C VAL A 402 0.72 -17.42 3.90
N ALA A 403 0.15 -17.85 2.77
CA ALA A 403 -1.13 -17.38 2.28
C ALA A 403 -2.10 -18.54 2.00
N PRO A 404 -3.42 -18.35 2.19
CA PRO A 404 -4.41 -19.31 1.75
C PRO A 404 -4.43 -19.44 0.22
N TYR A 405 -4.79 -20.62 -0.29
CA TYR A 405 -4.74 -20.91 -1.72
C TYR A 405 -5.65 -20.00 -2.55
N ALA A 406 -6.82 -19.62 -2.02
CA ALA A 406 -7.74 -18.69 -2.67
C ALA A 406 -7.14 -17.29 -2.93
N GLU A 407 -6.09 -16.90 -2.18
CA GLU A 407 -5.39 -15.63 -2.36
C GLU A 407 -4.10 -15.79 -3.18
N PHE A 408 -3.73 -17.02 -3.56
CA PHE A 408 -2.40 -17.32 -4.09
C PHE A 408 -2.08 -16.54 -5.37
N GLY A 409 -3.03 -16.41 -6.30
CA GLY A 409 -2.84 -15.61 -7.53
C GLY A 409 -2.54 -14.13 -7.23
N CYS A 410 -3.26 -13.51 -6.28
CA CYS A 410 -3.03 -12.12 -5.89
C CYS A 410 -1.74 -11.94 -5.06
N ALA A 411 -1.46 -12.86 -4.14
CA ALA A 411 -0.27 -12.84 -3.30
C ALA A 411 1.00 -13.02 -4.14
N LEU A 412 0.98 -13.95 -5.11
CA LEU A 412 2.09 -14.19 -6.02
C LEU A 412 2.37 -12.98 -6.91
N LEU A 413 1.32 -12.37 -7.46
CA LEU A 413 1.44 -11.14 -8.25
C LEU A 413 2.06 -10.00 -7.43
N TYR A 414 1.54 -9.80 -6.22
CA TYR A 414 2.04 -8.79 -5.30
C TYR A 414 3.52 -9.02 -4.97
N PHE A 415 3.88 -10.24 -4.57
CA PHE A 415 5.21 -10.53 -4.07
C PHE A 415 6.23 -10.65 -5.21
N THR A 416 5.79 -10.95 -6.44
CA THR A 416 6.64 -10.89 -7.65
C THR A 416 7.02 -9.45 -8.01
N GLY A 417 6.08 -8.50 -7.90
CA GLY A 417 6.33 -7.10 -8.25
C GLY A 417 6.59 -6.85 -9.75
N SER A 418 7.30 -5.77 -10.15
CA SER A 418 7.99 -4.79 -9.30
C SER A 418 7.03 -3.92 -8.47
N ALA A 419 7.56 -3.18 -7.48
CA ALA A 419 6.76 -2.25 -6.68
C ALA A 419 6.06 -1.18 -7.57
N TYR A 420 6.71 -0.73 -8.64
CA TYR A 420 6.11 0.23 -9.57
C TYR A 420 5.05 -0.42 -10.47
N PHE A 421 5.29 -1.66 -10.93
CA PHE A 421 4.31 -2.47 -11.65
C PHE A 421 3.03 -2.67 -10.81
N ASN A 422 3.17 -3.09 -9.55
CA ASN A 422 2.05 -3.25 -8.62
C ASN A 422 1.28 -1.95 -8.40
N ARG A 423 1.99 -0.83 -8.21
CA ARG A 423 1.33 0.48 -8.08
C ARG A 423 0.55 0.86 -9.34
N SER A 424 1.06 0.52 -10.52
CA SER A 424 0.36 0.73 -11.79
C SER A 424 -0.89 -0.13 -11.91
N MET A 425 -0.79 -1.44 -11.61
CA MET A 425 -1.93 -2.37 -11.58
C MET A 425 -3.03 -1.89 -10.62
N ARG A 426 -2.64 -1.52 -9.39
CA ARG A 426 -3.57 -1.00 -8.36
C ARG A 426 -4.24 0.30 -8.80
N ALA A 427 -3.50 1.19 -9.46
CA ALA A 427 -4.04 2.44 -9.99
C ALA A 427 -5.02 2.20 -11.14
N LEU A 428 -4.71 1.28 -12.06
CA LEU A 428 -5.64 0.86 -13.13
C LEU A 428 -6.92 0.26 -12.54
N ALA A 429 -6.81 -0.70 -11.60
CA ALA A 429 -7.95 -1.29 -10.92
C ALA A 429 -8.85 -0.21 -10.30
N LYS A 430 -8.26 0.80 -9.65
CA LYS A 430 -9.00 1.93 -9.09
C LYS A 430 -9.81 2.71 -10.14
N THR A 431 -9.30 2.88 -11.36
CA THR A 431 -10.05 3.54 -12.45
C THR A 431 -11.23 2.71 -12.96
N LYS A 432 -11.22 1.40 -12.72
CA LYS A 432 -12.27 0.45 -13.11
C LYS A 432 -13.28 0.18 -11.98
N GLY A 433 -13.31 0.99 -10.92
CA GLY A 433 -14.17 0.74 -9.76
C GLY A 433 -13.77 -0.52 -8.97
N MET A 434 -12.53 -0.98 -9.14
CA MET A 434 -11.97 -2.17 -8.49
C MET A 434 -10.94 -1.78 -7.42
N SER A 435 -10.45 -2.78 -6.70
CA SER A 435 -9.34 -2.65 -5.74
C SER A 435 -8.51 -3.93 -5.77
N LEU A 436 -7.24 -3.79 -6.15
CA LEU A 436 -6.27 -4.89 -6.08
C LEU A 436 -5.42 -4.75 -4.80
N SER A 437 -5.32 -5.82 -4.02
CA SER A 437 -4.35 -5.98 -2.93
C SER A 437 -3.61 -7.32 -3.09
N GLU A 438 -2.69 -7.60 -2.17
CA GLU A 438 -2.04 -8.89 -1.99
C GLU A 438 -3.01 -10.02 -1.58
N HIS A 439 -4.21 -9.68 -1.11
CA HIS A 439 -5.23 -10.65 -0.72
C HIS A 439 -6.16 -10.99 -1.89
N ALA A 440 -6.69 -9.97 -2.57
CA ALA A 440 -7.71 -10.19 -3.59
C ALA A 440 -7.79 -9.04 -4.59
N LEU A 441 -8.39 -9.33 -5.74
CA LEU A 441 -9.01 -8.34 -6.61
C LEU A 441 -10.48 -8.22 -6.23
N SER A 442 -10.93 -7.02 -5.83
CA SER A 442 -12.34 -6.76 -5.51
C SER A 442 -13.00 -5.85 -6.55
N THR A 443 -14.26 -6.13 -6.87
CA THR A 443 -15.13 -5.30 -7.73
C THR A 443 -16.20 -4.57 -6.92
N ALA A 444 -16.96 -3.68 -7.56
CA ALA A 444 -18.02 -2.88 -6.94
C ALA A 444 -17.54 -2.09 -5.71
N VAL A 445 -16.31 -1.57 -5.79
CA VAL A 445 -15.68 -0.84 -4.69
C VAL A 445 -16.22 0.58 -4.65
N VAL A 446 -16.94 0.92 -3.59
CA VAL A 446 -17.44 2.29 -3.39
C VAL A 446 -16.34 3.17 -2.84
N ARG A 447 -16.14 4.34 -3.47
CA ARG A 447 -15.13 5.32 -3.06
C ARG A 447 -15.72 6.70 -2.85
N GLY A 448 -15.27 7.35 -1.79
CA GLY A 448 -15.65 8.72 -1.44
C GLY A 448 -14.76 9.77 -2.09
N PRO A 449 -14.95 11.05 -1.71
CA PRO A 449 -14.09 12.15 -2.15
C PRO A 449 -12.60 11.85 -1.92
N ARG A 450 -11.74 12.26 -2.86
CA ARG A 450 -10.29 11.97 -2.88
C ARG A 450 -9.95 10.47 -3.06
N GLY A 451 -10.94 9.63 -3.36
CA GLY A 451 -10.75 8.23 -3.72
C GLY A 451 -10.49 7.30 -2.53
N THR A 452 -10.89 7.70 -1.32
CA THR A 452 -10.88 6.84 -0.12
C THR A 452 -11.87 5.69 -0.29
N LYS A 453 -11.48 4.47 0.09
CA LYS A 453 -12.36 3.28 0.03
C LYS A 453 -13.42 3.42 1.12
N LEU A 454 -14.70 3.43 0.76
CA LEU A 454 -15.83 3.49 1.70
C LEU A 454 -16.47 2.11 1.88
N ALA A 455 -16.57 1.33 0.80
CA ALA A 455 -17.01 -0.06 0.87
C ALA A 455 -15.97 -0.98 0.19
N PRO A 456 -15.71 -2.17 0.75
CA PRO A 456 -14.67 -3.07 0.25
C PRO A 456 -15.00 -3.68 -1.11
N GLY A 457 -16.29 -3.76 -1.46
CA GLY A 457 -16.77 -4.46 -2.66
C GLY A 457 -16.84 -5.98 -2.44
N PHE A 458 -16.89 -6.74 -3.52
CA PHE A 458 -16.88 -8.21 -3.52
C PHE A 458 -15.57 -8.72 -4.10
N ALA A 459 -14.93 -9.70 -3.44
CA ALA A 459 -13.74 -10.36 -3.97
C ALA A 459 -14.12 -11.19 -5.20
N LEU A 460 -13.30 -11.11 -6.24
CA LEU A 460 -13.42 -11.93 -7.43
C LEU A 460 -12.54 -13.19 -7.29
N PRO A 461 -12.98 -14.35 -7.80
CA PRO A 461 -12.16 -15.56 -7.81
C PRO A 461 -10.98 -15.36 -8.78
N THR A 462 -9.75 -15.34 -8.26
CA THR A 462 -8.53 -15.21 -9.05
C THR A 462 -7.57 -16.35 -8.72
N PRO A 463 -7.88 -17.59 -9.17
CA PRO A 463 -7.04 -18.75 -8.88
C PRO A 463 -5.64 -18.58 -9.49
N THR A 464 -5.51 -17.82 -10.58
CA THR A 464 -4.24 -17.55 -11.24
C THR A 464 -3.89 -16.08 -11.38
N GLU A 465 -2.61 -15.79 -11.64
CA GLU A 465 -2.19 -14.43 -12.02
C GLU A 465 -2.92 -13.99 -13.31
N ARG A 466 -3.12 -14.90 -14.28
CA ARG A 466 -3.80 -14.59 -15.56
C ARG A 466 -5.21 -14.07 -15.37
N ASP A 467 -5.96 -14.60 -14.40
CA ASP A 467 -7.31 -14.13 -14.08
C ASP A 467 -7.30 -12.66 -13.65
N VAL A 468 -6.31 -12.25 -12.83
CA VAL A 468 -6.15 -10.85 -12.43
C VAL A 468 -5.93 -9.95 -13.64
N PHE A 469 -5.08 -10.36 -14.59
CA PHE A 469 -4.85 -9.59 -15.83
C PHE A 469 -6.11 -9.52 -16.70
N ALA A 470 -6.80 -10.66 -16.88
CA ALA A 470 -8.02 -10.74 -17.68
C ALA A 470 -9.13 -9.85 -17.12
N MET A 471 -9.38 -9.91 -15.81
CA MET A 471 -10.37 -9.06 -15.13
C MET A 471 -10.02 -7.57 -15.19
N LEU A 472 -8.72 -7.22 -15.22
CA LEU A 472 -8.27 -5.85 -15.44
C LEU A 472 -8.24 -5.45 -16.92
N GLY A 473 -8.56 -6.34 -17.85
CA GLY A 473 -8.52 -6.11 -19.30
C GLY A 473 -7.11 -5.80 -19.80
N LEU A 474 -6.12 -6.51 -19.27
CA LEU A 474 -4.71 -6.40 -19.64
C LEU A 474 -4.24 -7.69 -20.33
N PRO A 475 -3.34 -7.59 -21.33
CA PRO A 475 -2.62 -8.78 -21.78
C PRO A 475 -1.74 -9.29 -20.64
N TYR A 476 -1.70 -10.61 -20.44
CA TYR A 476 -0.81 -11.21 -19.45
C TYR A 476 0.65 -10.82 -19.74
N ARG A 477 1.40 -10.55 -18.68
CA ARG A 477 2.83 -10.26 -18.71
C ARG A 477 3.55 -11.29 -17.85
N GLU A 478 4.56 -11.94 -18.41
CA GLU A 478 5.39 -12.85 -17.64
C GLU A 478 6.22 -12.10 -16.59
N PRO A 479 6.65 -12.73 -15.49
CA PRO A 479 7.41 -12.06 -14.44
C PRO A 479 8.62 -11.23 -14.91
N PRO A 480 9.45 -11.68 -15.88
CA PRO A 480 10.57 -10.87 -16.41
C PRO A 480 10.12 -9.58 -17.10
N GLU A 481 8.89 -9.54 -17.63
CA GLU A 481 8.28 -8.39 -18.29
C GLU A 481 7.67 -7.36 -17.32
N ARG A 482 7.75 -7.61 -16.00
CA ARG A 482 7.18 -6.76 -14.94
C ARG A 482 8.23 -5.92 -14.23
N ASP A 483 9.46 -5.90 -14.73
CA ASP A 483 10.58 -5.20 -14.11
C ASP A 483 10.61 -3.72 -14.53
N TRP A 484 9.68 -2.95 -13.98
CA TRP A 484 9.52 -1.52 -14.25
C TRP A 484 10.09 -0.63 -13.15
#